data_AF-A0A327YTA2-F1
#
_entry.id   AF-A0A327YTA2-F1
#
_cell.length_a   1.000
_cell.length_b   1.000
_cell.length_c   1.000
_cell.angle_alpha   90.00
_cell.angle_beta   90.00
_cell.angle_gamma   90.00
#
_symmetry.space_group_name_H-M   'P 1'
#
loop_
_entity.id
_entity.type
_entity.pdbx_description
1 polymer ?
#
loop_
_entity_poly.entity_id
_entity_poly.type
_entity_poly.pdbx_seq_one_letter_code
_entity_poly.pdbx_strand_id
1 'polypeptide(L)'
;MNRESNGYTFLFATVMVVLVASALAFAATALKPDQEANIKKEKMQYILKSFGVAVERDASEEAYKKHIISEVVFDENGTEISKDAFTVDIAKEKGKFPIFNAEKDGKKFYVIPVRGMGLWDAIWGYVSVDENLKVDGIVFDHKAETPGLGGEITQDYFQKSFIGESVFDANGNLQGLKVVKGYSGKDNKADGEVDAISGATLTGNGVTEMLVRGLKPYEKYLKSNKK
;
A
#
# COMPACT_ATOMS: atom_id res chain seq x y z
N MET A 1 47.79 -29.33 14.24
CA MET A 1 46.34 -29.60 14.16
C MET A 1 46.01 -29.91 12.71
N ASN A 2 45.55 -31.13 12.40
CA ASN A 2 45.27 -31.53 11.03
C ASN A 2 43.96 -30.89 10.56
N ARG A 3 44.07 -29.86 9.71
CA ARG A 3 42.96 -29.06 9.19
C ARG A 3 42.07 -29.81 8.20
N GLU A 4 42.49 -31.00 7.76
CA GLU A 4 41.71 -31.87 6.87
C GLU A 4 41.06 -33.05 7.59
N SER A 5 41.19 -33.14 8.92
CA SER A 5 40.50 -34.18 9.68
C SER A 5 39.00 -33.89 9.78
N ASN A 6 38.17 -34.92 9.61
CA ASN A 6 36.71 -34.81 9.77
C ASN A 6 36.32 -34.14 11.09
N GLY A 7 37.02 -34.47 12.19
CA GLY A 7 36.76 -33.87 13.51
C GLY A 7 37.05 -32.36 13.58
N TYR A 8 38.12 -31.90 12.95
CA TYR A 8 38.40 -30.46 12.83
C TYR A 8 37.32 -29.75 12.00
N THR A 9 36.92 -30.35 10.88
CA THR A 9 35.86 -29.80 10.02
C THR A 9 34.53 -29.67 10.76
N PHE A 10 34.10 -30.70 11.50
CA PHE A 10 32.87 -30.64 12.29
C PHE A 10 32.94 -29.58 13.39
N LEU A 11 34.04 -29.54 14.16
CA LEU A 11 34.21 -28.55 15.22
C LEU A 11 34.21 -27.12 14.68
N PHE A 12 34.96 -26.87 13.60
CA PHE A 12 35.02 -25.57 12.95
C PHE A 12 33.64 -25.15 12.44
N ALA A 13 32.91 -26.04 11.76
CA ALA A 13 31.57 -25.77 11.27
C ALA A 13 30.61 -25.44 12.43
N THR A 14 30.62 -26.21 13.52
CA THR A 14 29.79 -25.94 14.70
C THR A 14 30.09 -24.57 15.30
N VAL A 15 31.37 -24.24 15.53
CA VAL A 15 31.76 -22.95 16.09
C VAL A 15 31.32 -21.81 15.17
N MET A 16 31.57 -21.93 13.87
CA MET A 16 31.18 -20.93 12.88
C MET A 16 29.66 -20.73 12.82
N VAL A 17 28.87 -21.81 12.83
CA VAL A 17 27.40 -21.73 12.86
C VAL A 17 26.92 -21.02 14.11
N VAL A 18 27.44 -21.37 15.29
CA VAL A 18 27.04 -20.72 16.55
C VAL A 18 27.40 -19.24 16.52
N LEU A 19 28.60 -18.88 16.03
CA LEU A 19 29.04 -17.50 15.92
C LEU A 19 28.13 -16.68 14.99
N VAL A 20 27.91 -17.18 13.77
CA VAL A 20 27.11 -16.49 12.75
C VAL A 20 25.65 -16.39 13.18
N ALA A 21 25.06 -17.46 13.71
CA ALA A 21 23.68 -17.45 14.20
C ALA A 21 23.50 -16.46 15.36
N SER A 22 24.44 -16.42 16.30
CA SER A 22 24.39 -15.49 17.43
C SER A 22 24.51 -14.04 16.97
N ALA A 23 25.43 -13.75 16.04
CA ALA A 23 25.61 -12.41 15.48
C ALA A 23 24.36 -11.95 14.71
N LEU A 24 23.78 -12.81 13.86
CA LEU A 24 22.55 -12.50 13.13
C LEU A 24 21.35 -12.30 14.07
N ALA A 25 21.19 -13.16 15.08
CA ALA A 25 20.11 -13.04 16.04
C ALA A 25 20.22 -11.76 16.88
N PHE A 26 21.44 -11.40 17.30
CA PHE A 26 21.70 -10.15 18.01
C PHE A 26 21.36 -8.94 17.14
N ALA A 27 21.89 -8.87 15.91
CA ALA A 27 21.59 -7.77 14.99
C ALA A 27 20.08 -7.66 14.70
N ALA A 28 19.42 -8.78 14.41
CA ALA A 28 17.98 -8.78 14.15
C ALA A 28 17.17 -8.29 15.35
N THR A 29 17.52 -8.70 16.57
CA THR A 29 16.79 -8.31 17.79
C THR A 29 17.06 -6.85 18.16
N ALA A 30 18.30 -6.40 18.05
CA ALA A 30 18.69 -5.04 18.39
C ALA A 30 18.08 -3.99 17.45
N LEU A 31 18.01 -4.27 16.14
CA LEU A 31 17.47 -3.33 15.15
C LEU A 31 15.94 -3.38 14.99
N LYS A 32 15.27 -4.42 15.49
CA LYS A 32 13.83 -4.62 15.28
C LYS A 32 12.97 -3.44 15.75
N PRO A 33 13.19 -2.83 16.94
CA PRO A 33 12.38 -1.69 17.38
C PRO A 33 12.47 -0.48 16.43
N ASP A 34 13.67 -0.19 15.92
CA ASP A 34 13.89 0.91 14.99
C ASP A 34 13.26 0.64 13.62
N GLN A 35 13.32 -0.62 13.16
CA GLN A 35 12.63 -1.05 11.93
C GLN A 35 11.12 -0.88 12.06
N GLU A 36 10.52 -1.34 13.17
CA GLU A 36 9.08 -1.22 13.42
C GLU A 36 8.66 0.26 13.53
N ALA A 37 9.45 1.10 14.19
CA ALA A 37 9.21 2.54 14.26
C ALA A 37 9.27 3.20 12.86
N ASN A 38 10.24 2.81 12.03
CA ASN A 38 10.36 3.33 10.68
C ASN A 38 9.20 2.89 9.77
N ILE A 39 8.80 1.62 9.83
CA ILE A 39 7.63 1.09 9.09
C ILE A 39 6.35 1.83 9.50
N LYS A 40 6.17 2.07 10.80
CA LYS A 40 5.03 2.85 11.31
C LYS A 40 5.01 4.26 10.72
N LYS A 41 6.12 4.98 10.79
CA LYS A 41 6.23 6.35 10.25
C LYS A 41 6.03 6.37 8.74
N GLU A 42 6.58 5.40 8.02
CA GLU A 42 6.40 5.27 6.56
C GLU A 42 4.94 4.99 6.19
N LYS A 43 4.24 4.13 6.92
CA LYS A 43 2.80 3.91 6.75
C LYS A 43 2.02 5.22 6.90
N MET A 44 2.31 6.01 7.93
CA MET A 44 1.70 7.34 8.10
C MET A 44 2.03 8.26 6.92
N GLN A 45 3.29 8.27 6.48
CA GLN A 45 3.77 9.06 5.35
C GLN A 45 3.05 8.70 4.04
N TYR A 46 2.80 7.42 3.78
CA TYR A 46 2.08 6.96 2.59
C TYR A 46 0.59 7.30 2.63
N ILE A 47 -0.05 7.16 3.81
CA ILE A 47 -1.42 7.62 4.01
C ILE A 47 -1.51 9.13 3.74
N LEU A 48 -0.61 9.92 4.31
CA LEU A 48 -0.57 11.38 4.12
C LEU A 48 -0.31 11.77 2.65
N LYS A 49 0.66 11.12 2.01
CA LYS A 49 1.04 11.41 0.61
C LYS A 49 -0.11 11.11 -0.36
N SER A 50 -0.98 10.13 -0.07
CA SER A 50 -2.09 9.77 -0.96
C SER A 50 -3.15 10.86 -1.13
N PHE A 51 -3.32 11.76 -0.16
CA PHE A 51 -4.17 12.95 -0.28
C PHE A 51 -3.35 14.26 -0.35
N GLY A 52 -2.12 14.15 -0.85
CA GLY A 52 -1.27 15.29 -1.18
C GLY A 52 -0.62 15.99 0.01
N VAL A 53 -0.47 15.34 1.17
CA VAL A 53 0.32 15.83 2.30
C VAL A 53 1.69 15.14 2.28
N ALA A 54 2.68 15.76 1.64
CA ALA A 54 4.04 15.27 1.65
C ALA A 54 4.80 15.85 2.85
N VAL A 55 5.32 14.98 3.71
CA VAL A 55 6.11 15.35 4.89
C VAL A 55 7.31 14.44 5.01
N GLU A 56 8.34 14.90 5.72
CA GLU A 56 9.46 14.05 6.13
C GLU A 56 9.00 12.98 7.12
N ARG A 57 9.74 11.86 7.17
CA ARG A 57 9.35 10.68 7.96
C ARG A 57 9.16 11.01 9.44
N ASP A 58 10.01 11.85 10.01
CA ASP A 58 9.92 12.24 11.43
C ASP A 58 8.74 13.16 11.75
N ALA A 59 8.25 13.91 10.75
CA ALA A 59 7.06 14.75 10.88
C ALA A 59 5.75 14.00 10.61
N SER A 60 5.82 12.74 10.13
CA SER A 60 4.64 11.96 9.72
C SER A 60 3.63 11.76 10.83
N GLU A 61 4.07 11.54 12.08
CA GLU A 61 3.14 11.27 13.19
C GLU A 61 2.33 12.52 13.57
N GLU A 62 2.96 13.69 13.61
CA GLU A 62 2.28 14.95 13.92
C GLU A 62 1.31 15.32 12.80
N ALA A 63 1.74 15.20 11.55
CA ALA A 63 0.89 15.45 10.40
C ALA A 63 -0.29 14.47 10.33
N TYR A 64 -0.08 13.19 10.67
CA TYR A 64 -1.14 12.19 10.72
C TYR A 64 -2.22 12.58 11.73
N LYS A 65 -1.83 12.91 12.96
CA LYS A 65 -2.77 13.36 14.01
C LYS A 65 -3.52 14.63 13.63
N LYS A 66 -2.92 15.50 12.83
CA LYS A 66 -3.53 16.74 12.35
C LYS A 66 -4.57 16.49 11.26
N HIS A 67 -4.31 15.57 10.34
CA HIS A 67 -5.09 15.42 9.11
C HIS A 67 -6.06 14.24 9.12
N ILE A 68 -5.83 13.21 9.92
CA ILE A 68 -6.77 12.09 10.05
C ILE A 68 -7.81 12.42 11.11
N ILE A 69 -9.06 12.54 10.69
CA ILE A 69 -10.20 12.88 11.56
C ILE A 69 -10.73 11.64 12.27
N SER A 70 -10.85 10.54 11.54
CA SER A 70 -11.33 9.28 12.10
C SER A 70 -10.82 8.07 11.36
N GLU A 71 -10.74 6.99 12.10
CA GLU A 71 -10.34 5.68 11.64
C GLU A 71 -11.51 4.74 11.83
N VAL A 72 -11.83 3.96 10.81
CA VAL A 72 -12.95 3.02 10.86
C VAL A 72 -12.51 1.69 10.29
N VAL A 73 -12.88 0.60 10.95
CA VAL A 73 -12.75 -0.74 10.42
C VAL A 73 -14.14 -1.31 10.30
N PHE A 74 -14.46 -1.84 9.12
CA PHE A 74 -15.73 -2.53 8.90
C PHE A 74 -15.51 -3.97 8.46
N ASP A 75 -16.55 -4.79 8.65
CA ASP A 75 -16.59 -6.19 8.21
C ASP A 75 -17.10 -6.35 6.77
N GLU A 76 -17.21 -7.58 6.28
CA GLU A 76 -17.73 -7.88 4.93
C GLU A 76 -19.18 -7.40 4.69
N ASN A 77 -19.94 -7.13 5.76
CA ASN A 77 -21.31 -6.64 5.69
C ASN A 77 -21.38 -5.09 5.70
N GLY A 78 -20.24 -4.42 5.85
CA GLY A 78 -20.15 -2.97 6.02
C GLY A 78 -20.58 -2.50 7.41
N THR A 79 -20.50 -3.36 8.42
CA THR A 79 -20.74 -3.01 9.83
C THR A 79 -19.45 -2.50 10.44
N GLU A 80 -19.47 -1.34 11.10
CA GLU A 80 -18.32 -0.85 11.87
C GLU A 80 -18.02 -1.79 13.05
N ILE A 81 -16.79 -2.28 13.12
CA ILE A 81 -16.32 -3.23 14.14
C ILE A 81 -15.19 -2.68 15.01
N SER A 82 -14.50 -1.62 14.56
CA SER A 82 -13.41 -0.98 15.33
C SER A 82 -13.15 0.43 14.83
N LYS A 83 -12.52 1.26 15.68
CA LYS A 83 -12.01 2.60 15.36
C LYS A 83 -10.48 2.67 15.31
N ASP A 84 -9.83 1.51 15.25
CA ASP A 84 -8.38 1.38 15.17
C ASP A 84 -8.01 0.77 13.82
N ALA A 85 -8.03 1.60 12.77
CA ALA A 85 -7.76 1.18 11.40
C ALA A 85 -6.26 1.05 11.15
N PHE A 86 -5.45 1.85 11.86
CA PHE A 86 -4.01 1.89 11.70
C PHE A 86 -3.33 0.58 12.10
N THR A 87 -3.83 -0.15 13.11
CA THR A 87 -3.22 -1.40 13.56
C THR A 87 -3.58 -2.61 12.70
N VAL A 88 -4.61 -2.50 11.84
CA VAL A 88 -5.05 -3.62 11.00
C VAL A 88 -3.99 -3.99 9.97
N ASP A 89 -3.58 -5.26 10.00
CA ASP A 89 -2.72 -5.88 8.99
C ASP A 89 -3.59 -6.56 7.93
N ILE A 90 -3.91 -5.83 6.87
CA ILE A 90 -4.76 -6.33 5.76
C ILE A 90 -4.16 -7.55 5.03
N ALA A 91 -2.88 -7.87 5.25
CA ALA A 91 -2.28 -9.10 4.72
C ALA A 91 -2.68 -10.35 5.54
N LYS A 92 -2.93 -10.19 6.84
CA LYS A 92 -3.22 -11.29 7.78
C LYS A 92 -4.67 -11.33 8.22
N GLU A 93 -5.28 -10.18 8.43
CA GLU A 93 -6.61 -10.02 9.01
C GLU A 93 -7.68 -9.94 7.92
N LYS A 94 -8.03 -11.10 7.36
CA LYS A 94 -9.08 -11.20 6.34
C LYS A 94 -10.45 -10.78 6.90
N GLY A 95 -11.28 -10.17 6.05
CA GLY A 95 -12.63 -9.72 6.41
C GLY A 95 -12.66 -8.43 7.25
N LYS A 96 -11.51 -7.80 7.50
CA LYS A 96 -11.42 -6.46 8.11
C LYS A 96 -10.98 -5.44 7.07
N PHE A 97 -11.73 -4.35 6.97
CA PHE A 97 -11.53 -3.31 5.97
C PHE A 97 -11.30 -1.96 6.65
N PRO A 98 -10.03 -1.59 6.89
CA PRO A 98 -9.66 -0.31 7.48
C PRO A 98 -9.81 0.83 6.46
N ILE A 99 -10.43 1.93 6.87
CA ILE A 99 -10.50 3.19 6.11
C ILE A 99 -10.10 4.36 6.99
N PHE A 100 -9.40 5.34 6.42
CA PHE A 100 -8.99 6.55 7.11
C PHE A 100 -9.73 7.75 6.52
N ASN A 101 -10.49 8.45 7.35
CA ASN A 101 -11.15 9.68 6.95
C ASN A 101 -10.22 10.85 7.26
N ALA A 102 -9.81 11.56 6.21
CA ALA A 102 -8.87 12.66 6.31
C ALA A 102 -9.50 13.99 5.90
N GLU A 103 -8.94 15.08 6.39
CA GLU A 103 -9.26 16.43 5.94
C GLU A 103 -8.01 17.27 5.71
N LYS A 104 -8.03 17.99 4.59
CA LYS A 104 -7.00 18.95 4.21
C LYS A 104 -7.68 20.13 3.52
N ASP A 105 -7.38 21.33 4.00
CA ASP A 105 -7.89 22.59 3.43
C ASP A 105 -9.43 22.62 3.31
N GLY A 106 -10.14 22.03 4.29
CA GLY A 106 -11.60 21.93 4.32
C GLY A 106 -12.21 20.92 3.34
N LYS A 107 -11.38 20.13 2.64
CA LYS A 107 -11.81 19.03 1.78
C LYS A 107 -11.64 17.70 2.50
N LYS A 108 -12.62 16.81 2.36
CA LYS A 108 -12.59 15.47 2.94
C LYS A 108 -12.08 14.44 1.94
N PHE A 109 -11.37 13.47 2.47
CA PHE A 109 -10.78 12.37 1.72
C PHE A 109 -11.02 11.04 2.43
N TYR A 110 -11.25 9.99 1.66
CA TYR A 110 -11.35 8.62 2.12
C TYR A 110 -10.13 7.86 1.65
N VAL A 111 -9.22 7.52 2.56
CA VAL A 111 -7.99 6.79 2.25
C VAL A 111 -8.18 5.31 2.50
N ILE A 112 -8.02 4.52 1.44
CA ILE A 112 -8.28 3.09 1.40
C ILE A 112 -6.96 2.35 1.16
N PRO A 113 -6.50 1.53 2.12
CA PRO A 113 -5.36 0.65 1.91
C PRO A 113 -5.77 -0.54 1.03
N VAL A 114 -4.94 -0.83 0.03
CA VAL A 114 -5.12 -1.94 -0.90
C VAL A 114 -3.86 -2.80 -0.92
N ARG A 115 -4.05 -4.11 -1.15
CA ARG A 115 -2.95 -5.07 -1.23
C ARG A 115 -3.26 -6.18 -2.23
N GLY A 116 -2.27 -6.54 -3.02
CA GLY A 116 -2.34 -7.59 -4.02
C GLY A 116 -0.98 -8.21 -4.30
N MET A 117 -0.90 -8.91 -5.43
CA MET A 117 0.29 -9.61 -5.89
C MET A 117 0.76 -9.01 -7.20
N GLY A 118 2.04 -8.60 -7.26
CA GLY A 118 2.70 -8.18 -8.48
C GLY A 118 3.21 -9.38 -9.27
N LEU A 119 4.31 -9.20 -10.02
CA LEU A 119 4.97 -10.31 -10.70
C LEU A 119 5.73 -11.20 -9.70
N TRP A 120 6.53 -10.59 -8.84
CA TRP A 120 7.48 -11.32 -7.98
C TRP A 120 6.94 -11.54 -6.57
N ASP A 121 6.28 -10.53 -6.02
CA ASP A 121 5.82 -10.55 -4.62
C ASP A 121 4.70 -9.51 -4.42
N ALA A 122 4.33 -9.27 -3.17
CA ALA A 122 3.26 -8.38 -2.80
C ALA A 122 3.51 -6.94 -3.25
N ILE A 123 2.43 -6.33 -3.73
CA ILE A 123 2.29 -4.90 -3.97
C ILE A 123 1.20 -4.37 -3.04
N TRP A 124 1.32 -3.11 -2.65
CA TRP A 124 0.31 -2.44 -1.83
C TRP A 124 0.21 -0.97 -2.18
N GLY A 125 -0.85 -0.34 -1.71
CA GLY A 125 -1.01 1.09 -1.87
C GLY A 125 -2.07 1.69 -0.95
N TYR A 126 -2.16 3.01 -1.02
CA TYR A 126 -3.16 3.82 -0.35
C TYR A 126 -3.85 4.67 -1.40
N VAL A 127 -5.15 4.46 -1.58
CA VAL A 127 -5.98 5.16 -2.54
C VAL A 127 -6.80 6.21 -1.81
N SER A 128 -6.57 7.48 -2.10
CA SER A 128 -7.39 8.58 -1.60
C SER A 128 -8.46 8.92 -2.63
N VAL A 129 -9.72 8.93 -2.19
CA VAL A 129 -10.84 9.45 -2.99
C VAL A 129 -11.52 10.64 -2.30
N ASP A 130 -11.96 11.62 -3.09
CA ASP A 130 -12.68 12.80 -2.60
C ASP A 130 -14.18 12.51 -2.32
N GLU A 131 -14.92 13.53 -1.87
CA GLU A 131 -16.37 13.43 -1.63
C GLU A 131 -17.20 13.09 -2.89
N ASN A 132 -16.63 13.28 -4.09
CA ASN A 132 -17.24 12.91 -5.37
C ASN A 132 -16.89 11.48 -5.81
N LEU A 133 -16.11 10.76 -5.00
CA LEU A 133 -15.59 9.43 -5.29
C LEU A 133 -14.66 9.41 -6.51
N LYS A 134 -13.89 10.48 -6.70
CA LYS A 134 -12.79 10.55 -7.64
C LYS A 134 -11.47 10.41 -6.90
N VAL A 135 -10.48 9.79 -7.54
CA VAL A 135 -9.14 9.66 -6.98
C VAL A 135 -8.51 11.05 -6.83
N ASP A 136 -8.16 11.43 -5.60
CA ASP A 136 -7.35 12.62 -5.32
C ASP A 136 -5.86 12.31 -5.47
N GLY A 137 -5.47 11.10 -5.04
CA GLY A 137 -4.11 10.62 -5.19
C GLY A 137 -3.97 9.17 -4.74
N ILE A 138 -2.85 8.58 -5.16
CA ILE A 138 -2.51 7.19 -4.90
C ILE A 138 -1.03 7.12 -4.55
N VAL A 139 -0.69 6.26 -3.60
CA VAL A 139 0.70 5.86 -3.34
C VAL A 139 0.78 4.36 -3.45
N PHE A 140 1.77 3.86 -4.19
CA PHE A 140 2.09 2.43 -4.28
C PHE A 140 3.48 2.16 -3.75
N ASP A 141 3.65 0.94 -3.26
CA ASP A 141 4.94 0.36 -2.95
C ASP A 141 4.88 -1.17 -3.15
N HIS A 142 6.04 -1.81 -3.14
CA HIS A 142 6.19 -3.22 -3.46
C HIS A 142 7.29 -3.89 -2.67
N LYS A 143 7.17 -5.22 -2.55
CA LYS A 143 8.19 -6.01 -1.85
C LYS A 143 9.43 -6.26 -2.71
N ALA A 144 9.26 -6.59 -4.00
CA ALA A 144 10.37 -7.09 -4.82
C ALA A 144 10.21 -6.88 -6.34
N GLU A 145 9.35 -5.95 -6.78
CA GLU A 145 9.24 -5.67 -8.22
C GLU A 145 10.56 -5.10 -8.76
N THR A 146 10.86 -5.43 -10.02
CA THR A 146 12.14 -5.07 -10.64
C THR A 146 12.21 -3.55 -10.92
N PRO A 147 13.25 -2.83 -10.42
CA PRO A 147 13.44 -1.42 -10.74
C PRO A 147 13.55 -1.17 -12.25
N GLY A 148 12.91 -0.10 -12.75
CA GLY A 148 12.83 0.21 -14.18
C GLY A 148 11.80 -0.61 -14.97
N LEU A 149 11.12 -1.57 -14.33
CA LEU A 149 9.99 -2.33 -14.87
C LEU A 149 8.81 -2.22 -13.90
N GLY A 150 8.45 -3.31 -13.21
CA GLY A 150 7.34 -3.31 -12.25
C GLY A 150 7.53 -2.35 -11.07
N GLY A 151 8.78 -2.07 -10.69
CA GLY A 151 9.06 -1.13 -9.60
C GLY A 151 8.68 0.32 -9.91
N GLU A 152 8.42 0.63 -11.17
CA GLU A 152 7.96 1.94 -11.62
C GLU A 152 6.59 2.33 -11.06
N ILE A 153 5.82 1.40 -10.47
CA ILE A 153 4.56 1.72 -9.78
C ILE A 153 4.77 2.72 -8.63
N THR A 154 5.99 2.80 -8.09
CA THR A 154 6.37 3.75 -7.03
C THR A 154 6.62 5.17 -7.54
N GLN A 155 6.73 5.35 -8.85
CA GLN A 155 7.13 6.62 -9.45
C GLN A 155 5.95 7.59 -9.56
N ASP A 156 6.29 8.86 -9.38
CA ASP A 156 5.31 9.96 -9.37
C ASP A 156 4.48 10.04 -10.66
N TYR A 157 5.06 9.77 -11.83
CA TYR A 157 4.31 9.84 -13.10
C TYR A 157 3.20 8.80 -13.17
N PHE A 158 3.45 7.59 -12.65
CA PHE A 158 2.48 6.51 -12.65
C PHE A 158 1.40 6.76 -11.59
N GLN A 159 1.80 7.12 -10.36
CA GLN A 159 0.86 7.45 -9.28
C GLN A 159 -0.07 8.61 -9.65
N LYS A 160 0.48 9.68 -10.24
CA LYS A 160 -0.31 10.86 -10.65
C LYS A 160 -1.24 10.59 -11.82
N SER A 161 -1.01 9.54 -12.61
CA SER A 161 -1.88 9.19 -13.74
C SER A 161 -3.32 8.86 -13.30
N PHE A 162 -3.49 8.34 -12.07
CA PHE A 162 -4.78 8.01 -11.49
C PHE A 162 -5.56 9.23 -10.98
N ILE A 163 -4.93 10.40 -10.83
CA ILE A 163 -5.60 11.57 -10.27
C ILE A 163 -6.77 11.99 -11.19
N GLY A 164 -7.93 12.20 -10.57
CA GLY A 164 -9.17 12.56 -11.21
C GLY A 164 -9.99 11.37 -11.72
N GLU A 165 -9.42 10.16 -11.78
CA GLU A 165 -10.15 8.97 -12.22
C GLU A 165 -11.34 8.67 -11.32
N SER A 166 -12.47 8.30 -11.93
CA SER A 166 -13.66 7.87 -11.21
C SER A 166 -13.55 6.41 -10.81
N VAL A 167 -13.76 6.10 -9.52
CA VAL A 167 -13.84 4.70 -9.06
C VAL A 167 -15.21 4.07 -9.34
N PHE A 168 -16.22 4.88 -9.69
CA PHE A 168 -17.57 4.46 -10.06
C PHE A 168 -17.88 4.78 -11.53
N ASP A 169 -18.64 3.91 -12.19
CA ASP A 169 -19.18 4.15 -13.52
C ASP A 169 -20.37 5.15 -13.49
N ALA A 170 -20.85 5.53 -14.67
CA ALA A 170 -22.00 6.43 -14.83
C ALA A 170 -23.31 5.88 -14.24
N ASN A 171 -23.42 4.56 -14.04
CA ASN A 171 -24.57 3.89 -13.43
C ASN A 171 -24.44 3.82 -11.89
N GLY A 172 -23.33 4.29 -11.33
CA GLY A 172 -23.03 4.23 -9.90
C GLY A 172 -22.56 2.86 -9.44
N ASN A 173 -22.11 1.98 -10.33
CA ASN A 173 -21.46 0.73 -9.95
C ASN A 173 -19.96 0.95 -9.76
N LEU A 174 -19.36 0.25 -8.81
CA LEU A 174 -17.90 0.29 -8.65
C LEU A 174 -17.23 -0.34 -9.88
N GLN A 175 -16.52 0.47 -10.67
CA GLN A 175 -15.76 -0.01 -11.83
C GLN A 175 -14.29 -0.31 -11.49
N GLY A 176 -13.82 0.23 -10.37
CA GLY A 176 -12.43 0.11 -9.92
C GLY A 176 -11.49 1.02 -10.73
N LEU A 177 -10.20 0.69 -10.70
CA LEU A 177 -9.15 1.38 -11.44
C LEU A 177 -8.31 0.33 -12.16
N LYS A 178 -7.95 0.59 -13.42
CA LYS A 178 -7.29 -0.39 -14.29
C LYS A 178 -6.06 0.20 -14.96
N VAL A 179 -5.07 -0.65 -15.16
CA VAL A 179 -3.84 -0.34 -15.89
C VAL A 179 -3.93 -1.00 -17.26
N VAL A 180 -3.98 -0.19 -18.31
CA VAL A 180 -4.31 -0.63 -19.68
C VAL A 180 -3.14 -0.35 -20.61
N LYS A 181 -2.71 -1.39 -21.34
CA LYS A 181 -1.59 -1.29 -22.27
C LYS A 181 -1.98 -0.51 -23.52
N GLY A 182 -1.22 0.54 -23.84
CA GLY A 182 -1.46 1.35 -25.04
C GLY A 182 -2.69 2.25 -24.88
N TYR A 183 -2.99 2.64 -23.65
CA TYR A 183 -4.14 3.49 -23.37
C TYR A 183 -3.94 4.89 -23.97
N SER A 184 -4.83 5.25 -24.89
CA SER A 184 -4.84 6.55 -25.57
C SER A 184 -5.85 7.54 -24.97
N GLY A 185 -6.70 7.10 -24.03
CA GLY A 185 -7.78 7.88 -23.45
C GLY A 185 -7.37 8.82 -22.32
N LYS A 186 -6.11 9.29 -22.25
CA LYS A 186 -5.54 9.99 -21.06
C LYS A 186 -6.37 11.19 -20.53
N ASP A 187 -7.21 11.78 -21.39
CA ASP A 187 -8.11 12.89 -21.04
C ASP A 187 -9.47 12.42 -20.46
N ASN A 188 -9.85 11.15 -20.64
CA ASN A 188 -11.08 10.55 -20.17
C ASN A 188 -10.95 10.03 -18.72
N LYS A 189 -11.21 10.90 -17.75
CA LYS A 189 -11.18 10.54 -16.31
C LYS A 189 -12.40 9.76 -15.80
N ALA A 190 -13.27 9.30 -16.70
CA ALA A 190 -14.50 8.62 -16.34
C ALA A 190 -14.42 7.09 -16.43
N ASP A 191 -13.43 6.53 -17.15
CA ASP A 191 -13.31 5.08 -17.35
C ASP A 191 -12.47 4.38 -16.26
N GLY A 192 -11.73 5.15 -15.45
CA GLY A 192 -10.89 4.60 -14.40
C GLY A 192 -9.65 3.90 -14.95
N GLU A 193 -9.23 4.22 -16.18
CA GLU A 193 -8.13 3.55 -16.86
C GLU A 193 -6.89 4.46 -16.93
N VAL A 194 -5.73 3.87 -16.66
CA VAL A 194 -4.44 4.55 -16.82
C VAL A 194 -3.50 3.74 -17.71
N ASP A 195 -2.49 4.41 -18.26
CA ASP A 195 -1.52 3.77 -19.15
C ASP A 195 -0.62 2.78 -18.38
N ALA A 196 -0.29 1.68 -19.06
CA ALA A 196 0.59 0.67 -18.49
C ALA A 196 2.06 1.08 -18.51
N ILE A 197 2.83 0.55 -17.56
CA ILE A 197 4.28 0.66 -17.58
C ILE A 197 4.84 -0.29 -18.65
N SER A 198 5.64 0.26 -19.56
CA SER A 198 6.26 -0.51 -20.64
C SER A 198 7.14 -1.63 -20.09
N GLY A 199 6.99 -2.85 -20.61
CA GLY A 199 7.75 -4.01 -20.15
C GLY A 199 7.29 -4.63 -18.82
N ALA A 200 6.27 -4.06 -18.16
CA ALA A 200 5.81 -4.50 -16.83
C ALA A 200 4.33 -4.94 -16.80
N THR A 201 3.86 -5.60 -17.87
CA THR A 201 2.45 -6.01 -18.01
C THR A 201 1.93 -6.82 -16.83
N LEU A 202 2.72 -7.76 -16.29
CA LEU A 202 2.29 -8.62 -15.19
C LEU A 202 2.11 -7.83 -13.89
N THR A 203 3.00 -6.88 -13.60
CA THR A 203 2.85 -5.95 -12.48
C THR A 203 1.62 -5.06 -12.67
N GLY A 204 1.39 -4.52 -13.88
CA GLY A 204 0.21 -3.71 -14.19
C GLY A 204 -1.11 -4.48 -14.02
N ASN A 205 -1.14 -5.76 -14.42
CA ASN A 205 -2.28 -6.65 -14.17
C ASN A 205 -2.48 -6.86 -12.66
N GLY A 206 -1.40 -7.05 -11.89
CA GLY A 206 -1.43 -7.14 -10.44
C GLY A 206 -2.00 -5.89 -9.78
N VAL A 207 -1.58 -4.69 -10.23
CA VAL A 207 -2.13 -3.42 -9.76
C VAL A 207 -3.62 -3.32 -10.05
N THR A 208 -4.04 -3.70 -11.27
CA THR A 208 -5.45 -3.72 -11.66
C THR A 208 -6.27 -4.65 -10.77
N GLU A 209 -5.81 -5.88 -10.56
CA GLU A 209 -6.46 -6.85 -9.67
C GLU A 209 -6.56 -6.31 -8.24
N MET A 210 -5.46 -5.77 -7.73
CA MET A 210 -5.37 -5.19 -6.39
C MET A 210 -6.39 -4.06 -6.19
N LEU A 211 -6.51 -3.14 -7.14
CA LEU A 211 -7.42 -2.00 -7.04
C LEU A 211 -8.87 -2.44 -7.17
N VAL A 212 -9.21 -3.25 -8.18
CA VAL A 212 -10.58 -3.72 -8.40
C VAL A 212 -11.07 -4.54 -7.21
N ARG A 213 -10.28 -5.51 -6.74
CA ARG A 213 -10.66 -6.34 -5.58
C ARG A 213 -10.58 -5.56 -4.28
N GLY A 214 -9.56 -4.72 -4.11
CA GLY A 214 -9.28 -3.98 -2.88
C GLY A 214 -10.31 -2.90 -2.59
N LEU A 215 -10.85 -2.24 -3.61
CA LEU A 215 -11.87 -1.19 -3.42
C LEU A 215 -13.28 -1.76 -3.19
N LYS A 216 -13.55 -2.99 -3.66
CA LYS A 216 -14.89 -3.61 -3.61
C LYS A 216 -15.55 -3.62 -2.22
N PRO A 217 -14.86 -4.00 -1.13
CA PRO A 217 -15.47 -3.98 0.21
C PRO A 217 -15.93 -2.59 0.66
N TYR A 218 -15.29 -1.53 0.15
CA TYR A 218 -15.55 -0.15 0.54
C TYR A 218 -16.75 0.47 -0.20
N GLU A 219 -17.34 -0.23 -1.18
CA GLU A 219 -18.41 0.30 -2.03
C GLU A 219 -19.58 0.88 -1.24
N LYS A 220 -20.11 0.11 -0.27
CA LYS A 220 -21.24 0.54 0.55
C LYS A 220 -20.89 1.77 1.38
N TYR A 221 -19.70 1.79 1.98
CA TYR A 221 -19.21 2.91 2.78
C TYR A 221 -19.08 4.17 1.95
N LEU A 222 -18.45 4.08 0.78
CA LEU A 222 -18.25 5.21 -0.13
C LEU A 222 -19.58 5.76 -0.66
N LYS A 223 -20.53 4.90 -1.03
CA LYS A 223 -21.87 5.33 -1.48
C LYS A 223 -22.65 6.06 -0.39
N SER A 224 -22.58 5.58 0.85
CA SER A 224 -23.28 6.22 1.98
C SER A 224 -22.70 7.57 2.39
N ASN A 225 -21.45 7.85 2.01
CA ASN A 225 -20.74 9.09 2.36
C ASN A 225 -20.44 9.97 1.13
N LYS A 226 -21.09 9.68 -0.01
CA LYS A 226 -21.07 10.53 -1.20
C LYS A 226 -21.92 11.78 -0.97
N LYS A 227 -21.44 12.93 -1.42
CA LYS A 227 -22.18 14.20 -1.36
C LYS A 227 -23.24 14.31 -2.46
#